data_AF-B7QBF9-F1
#
_entry.id   AF-B7QBF9-F1
#
_cell.length_a   1.000
_cell.length_b   1.000
_cell.length_c   1.000
_cell.angle_alpha   90.00
_cell.angle_beta   90.00
_cell.angle_gamma   90.00
#
_symmetry.space_group_name_H-M   'P 1'
#
loop_
_entity.id
_entity.type
_entity.pdbx_description
1 polymer ?
#
loop_
_entity_poly.entity_id
_entity_poly.type
_entity_poly.pdbx_seq_one_letter_code
_entity_poly.pdbx_strand_id
1 'polypeptide(L)'
;MAILSVLWSDLFWVTVVTFTYFGCLIARIPILEAQYPAGQIVSILGVDCMQLSFSITMFPLPLIGVVCSPLIFYMLSARVGVWPAVSCAAWFLFTILLPIPMSRVQNALWRRVMKGRDDRLKRVADLLSSIRLVKMYAWEDAYMNSVKDLREKEMVPIFQVNLLDGFIDSLYSASTSVLTIILFGTLAALDPTRILTPALSFSCIYILSLTDMVTNSASLTLRMRSLVSPLTLR
;
A
#
# COMPACT_ATOMS: atom_id res chain seq x y z
N MET A 1 -19.62 19.80 17.54
CA MET A 1 -18.42 20.68 17.56
C MET A 1 -17.11 19.90 17.50
N ALA A 2 -16.89 18.86 18.32
CA ALA A 2 -15.64 18.09 18.32
C ALA A 2 -15.28 17.41 16.98
N ILE A 3 -16.26 16.92 16.23
CA ILE A 3 -16.02 16.30 14.91
C ILE A 3 -15.54 17.34 13.89
N LEU A 4 -16.10 18.56 13.94
CA LEU A 4 -15.71 19.64 13.03
C LEU A 4 -14.30 20.15 13.32
N SER A 5 -13.88 20.19 14.60
CA SER A 5 -12.53 20.58 14.98
C SER A 5 -11.47 19.53 14.64
N VAL A 6 -11.82 18.24 14.73
CA VAL A 6 -10.93 17.15 14.28
C VAL A 6 -10.80 17.17 12.75
N LEU A 7 -11.92 17.28 12.03
CA LEU A 7 -11.90 17.39 10.57
C LEU A 7 -11.11 18.61 10.09
N TRP A 8 -11.25 19.76 10.77
CA TRP A 8 -10.54 20.98 10.44
C TRP A 8 -9.04 20.88 10.77
N SER A 9 -8.67 20.21 11.86
CA SER A 9 -7.27 19.90 12.20
C SER A 9 -6.64 18.99 11.15
N ASP A 10 -7.31 17.90 10.76
CA ASP A 10 -6.80 16.97 9.75
C ASP A 10 -6.69 17.63 8.37
N LEU A 11 -7.68 18.44 7.98
CA LEU A 11 -7.63 19.21 6.73
C LEU A 11 -6.50 20.26 6.76
N PHE A 12 -6.29 20.91 7.90
CA PHE A 12 -5.23 21.90 8.09
C PHE A 12 -3.84 21.25 8.00
N TRP A 13 -3.62 20.10 8.65
CA TRP A 13 -2.33 19.40 8.55
C TRP A 13 -2.06 18.87 7.15
N VAL A 14 -3.07 18.31 6.47
CA VAL A 14 -2.92 17.84 5.09
C VAL A 14 -2.61 19.00 4.14
N THR A 15 -3.30 20.13 4.29
CA THR A 15 -3.06 21.32 3.45
C THR A 15 -1.71 21.96 3.75
N VAL A 16 -1.29 22.06 5.00
CA VAL A 16 0.03 22.60 5.38
C VAL A 16 1.14 21.72 4.87
N VAL A 17 1.02 20.40 5.00
CA VAL A 17 2.03 19.45 4.53
C VAL A 17 2.11 19.45 3.01
N THR A 18 0.98 19.48 2.29
CA THR A 18 1.00 19.61 0.83
C THR A 18 1.55 20.97 0.38
N PHE A 19 1.21 22.08 1.04
CA PHE A 19 1.74 23.41 0.72
C PHE A 19 3.25 23.54 0.99
N THR A 20 3.73 23.06 2.13
CA THR A 20 5.18 23.06 2.43
C THR A 20 5.94 22.15 1.47
N TYR A 21 5.35 21.04 1.06
CA TYR A 21 5.94 20.15 0.06
C TYR A 21 6.03 20.82 -1.32
N PHE A 22 4.93 21.40 -1.82
CA PHE A 22 4.93 22.16 -3.06
C PHE A 22 5.87 23.38 -2.99
N GLY A 23 5.96 24.04 -1.84
CA GLY A 23 6.89 25.16 -1.61
C GLY A 23 8.36 24.74 -1.67
N CYS A 24 8.75 23.66 -0.99
CA CYS A 24 10.10 23.10 -1.08
C CYS A 24 10.43 22.57 -2.47
N LEU A 25 9.44 22.08 -3.21
CA LEU A 25 9.59 21.58 -4.58
C LEU A 25 9.86 22.73 -5.56
N ILE A 26 9.04 23.78 -5.53
CA ILE A 26 9.21 24.98 -6.37
C ILE A 26 10.57 25.63 -6.12
N ALA A 27 11.03 25.66 -4.85
CA ALA A 27 12.35 26.17 -4.50
C ALA A 27 13.52 25.35 -5.08
N ARG A 28 13.29 24.09 -5.47
CA ARG A 28 14.34 23.17 -5.95
C ARG A 28 14.40 23.02 -7.49
N ILE A 29 13.40 23.54 -8.21
CA ILE A 29 13.34 23.58 -9.67
C ILE A 29 14.63 24.17 -10.31
N PRO A 30 15.19 25.30 -9.85
CA PRO A 30 16.40 25.86 -10.49
C PRO A 30 17.64 24.96 -10.37
N ILE A 31 17.69 24.09 -9.35
CA ILE A 31 18.79 23.13 -9.15
C ILE A 31 18.61 21.92 -10.10
N LEU A 32 17.37 21.51 -10.33
CA LEU A 32 17.02 20.41 -11.23
C LEU A 32 17.27 20.76 -12.71
N GLU A 33 17.03 22.01 -13.12
CA GLU A 33 17.31 22.50 -14.47
C GLU A 33 18.80 22.47 -14.85
N ALA A 34 19.70 22.57 -13.85
CA ALA A 34 21.15 22.52 -14.09
C ALA A 34 21.69 21.09 -14.30
N GLN A 35 20.98 20.06 -13.82
CA GLN A 35 21.47 18.67 -13.83
C GLN A 35 20.72 17.74 -14.79
N TYR A 36 19.46 18.04 -15.12
CA TYR A 36 18.61 17.10 -15.85
C TYR A 36 17.97 17.72 -17.10
N PRO A 37 17.77 16.94 -18.16
CA PRO A 37 17.02 17.39 -19.33
C PRO A 37 15.54 17.66 -18.97
N ALA A 38 14.93 18.65 -19.64
CA ALA A 38 13.58 19.13 -19.33
C ALA A 38 12.51 18.02 -19.24
N GLY A 39 12.60 16.99 -20.09
CA GLY A 39 11.66 15.85 -20.06
C GLY A 39 11.72 15.02 -18.77
N GLN A 40 12.91 14.87 -18.18
CA GLN A 40 13.09 14.15 -16.92
C GLN A 40 12.56 14.96 -15.74
N ILE A 41 12.73 16.28 -15.77
CA ILE A 41 12.18 17.20 -14.76
C ILE A 41 10.65 17.11 -14.72
N VAL A 42 9.99 17.11 -15.89
CA VAL A 42 8.53 16.96 -15.98
C VAL A 42 8.07 15.60 -15.44
N SER A 43 8.81 14.53 -15.68
CA SER A 43 8.49 13.21 -15.12
C SER A 43 8.59 13.18 -13.59
N ILE A 44 9.65 13.76 -13.03
CA ILE A 44 9.86 13.84 -11.57
C ILE A 44 8.75 14.69 -10.93
N LEU A 45 8.45 15.86 -11.51
CA LEU A 45 7.40 16.76 -11.01
C LEU A 45 6.00 16.17 -11.15
N GLY A 46 5.73 15.43 -12.22
CA GLY A 46 4.41 14.86 -12.48
C GLY A 46 4.14 13.58 -11.70
N VAL A 47 5.04 12.59 -11.81
CA VAL A 47 4.79 11.23 -11.30
C VAL A 47 5.32 11.08 -9.87
N ASP A 48 6.59 11.42 -9.65
CA ASP A 48 7.25 11.13 -8.37
C ASP A 48 6.71 12.04 -7.26
N CYS A 49 6.45 13.31 -7.55
CA CYS A 49 5.89 14.25 -6.57
C CYS A 49 4.45 13.91 -6.22
N MET A 50 3.64 13.47 -7.19
CA MET A 50 2.28 13.01 -6.93
C MET A 50 2.29 11.78 -6.01
N GLN A 51 3.19 10.83 -6.29
CA GLN A 51 3.31 9.60 -5.51
C GLN A 51 3.84 9.85 -4.09
N LEU A 52 4.76 10.79 -3.94
CA LEU A 52 5.30 11.20 -2.65
C LEU A 52 4.28 11.99 -1.83
N SER A 53 3.54 12.90 -2.45
CA SER A 53 2.40 13.61 -1.83
C SER A 53 1.38 12.62 -1.28
N PHE A 54 0.95 11.66 -2.10
CA PHE A 54 0.02 10.62 -1.67
C PHE A 54 0.59 9.77 -0.51
N SER A 55 1.87 9.43 -0.56
CA SER A 55 2.55 8.68 0.51
C SER A 55 2.56 9.45 1.82
N ILE A 56 2.83 10.76 1.79
CA ILE A 56 2.87 11.60 2.99
C ILE A 56 1.47 11.76 3.59
N THR A 57 0.42 11.91 2.76
CA THR A 57 -0.96 12.00 3.25
C THR A 57 -1.42 10.69 3.90
N MET A 58 -1.00 9.53 3.38
CA MET A 58 -1.46 8.22 3.85
C MET A 58 -0.62 7.63 5.00
N PHE A 59 0.58 8.13 5.23
CA PHE A 59 1.50 7.62 6.27
C PHE A 59 1.00 7.78 7.73
N PRO A 60 0.30 8.86 8.13
CA PRO A 60 -0.18 9.04 9.50
C PRO A 60 -1.31 8.08 9.91
N LEU A 61 -2.15 7.67 8.96
CA LEU A 61 -3.35 6.85 9.21
C LEU A 61 -3.06 5.52 9.95
N PRO A 62 -2.10 4.68 9.52
CA PRO A 62 -1.77 3.44 10.24
C PRO A 62 -1.16 3.70 11.62
N LEU A 63 -0.38 4.78 11.80
CA LEU A 63 0.21 5.12 13.10
C LEU A 63 -0.88 5.46 14.12
N ILE A 64 -1.85 6.27 13.71
CA ILE A 64 -3.02 6.59 14.54
C ILE A 64 -3.80 5.31 14.87
N GLY A 65 -4.02 4.44 13.88
CA GLY A 65 -4.71 3.17 14.08
C GLY A 65 -4.02 2.23 15.08
N VAL A 66 -2.68 2.11 15.02
CA VAL A 66 -1.91 1.31 15.98
C VAL A 66 -1.99 1.89 17.39
N VAL A 67 -1.92 3.22 17.53
CA VAL A 67 -2.05 3.90 18.83
C VAL A 67 -3.46 3.72 19.42
N CYS A 68 -4.51 3.66 18.59
CA CYS A 68 -5.88 3.41 19.04
C CYS A 68 -6.20 1.93 19.32
N SER A 69 -5.42 0.98 18.78
CA SER A 69 -5.66 -0.46 18.95
C SER A 69 -5.77 -0.95 20.41
N PRO A 70 -4.92 -0.54 21.39
CA PRO A 70 -5.07 -1.00 22.78
C PRO A 70 -6.39 -0.53 23.41
N LEU A 71 -6.89 0.65 23.04
CA LEU A 71 -8.17 1.15 23.52
C LEU A 71 -9.33 0.26 23.03
N ILE A 72 -9.29 -0.17 21.76
CA ILE A 72 -10.31 -1.04 21.16
C ILE A 72 -10.34 -2.39 21.88
N PHE A 73 -9.16 -3.00 22.11
CA PHE A 73 -9.08 -4.28 22.85
C PHE A 73 -9.46 -4.14 24.32
N TYR A 74 -9.18 -3.00 24.95
CA TYR A 74 -9.64 -2.70 26.31
C TYR A 74 -11.18 -2.60 26.38
N MET A 75 -11.82 -1.93 25.42
CA MET A 75 -13.28 -1.87 25.35
C MET A 75 -13.89 -3.26 25.09
N LEU A 76 -13.22 -4.10 24.30
CA LEU A 76 -13.65 -5.48 24.06
C LEU A 76 -13.53 -6.36 25.31
N SER A 77 -12.42 -6.24 26.05
CA SER A 77 -12.19 -7.02 27.28
C SER A 77 -13.19 -6.65 28.37
N ALA A 78 -13.59 -5.38 28.47
CA ALA A 78 -14.64 -4.93 29.40
C ALA A 78 -16.03 -5.54 29.10
N ARG A 79 -16.30 -5.94 27.85
CA ARG A 79 -17.61 -6.50 27.44
C ARG A 79 -17.65 -8.03 27.52
N VAL A 80 -16.60 -8.68 27.01
CA VAL A 80 -16.58 -10.14 26.79
C VAL A 80 -15.75 -10.86 27.86
N GLY A 81 -14.76 -10.20 28.43
CA GLY A 81 -13.77 -10.76 29.35
C GLY A 81 -12.36 -10.73 28.77
N VAL A 82 -11.37 -10.99 29.62
CA VAL A 82 -9.94 -10.85 29.28
C VAL A 82 -9.49 -11.91 28.25
N TRP A 83 -9.92 -13.16 28.42
CA TRP A 83 -9.42 -14.28 27.60
C TRP A 83 -9.80 -14.22 26.11
N PRO A 84 -11.07 -13.92 25.73
CA PRO A 84 -11.43 -13.77 24.31
C PRO A 84 -10.74 -12.55 23.69
N ALA A 85 -10.58 -11.47 24.44
CA ALA A 85 -9.88 -10.27 23.99
C ALA A 85 -8.40 -10.52 23.71
N VAL A 86 -7.71 -11.31 24.54
CA VAL A 86 -6.30 -11.70 24.33
C VAL A 86 -6.13 -12.52 23.05
N SER A 87 -7.06 -13.44 22.76
CA SER A 87 -7.02 -14.25 21.54
C SER A 87 -7.18 -13.40 20.28
N CYS A 88 -8.11 -12.44 20.30
CA CYS A 88 -8.26 -11.46 19.21
C CYS A 88 -7.03 -10.54 19.08
N ALA A 89 -6.45 -10.09 20.20
CA ALA A 89 -5.24 -9.28 20.19
C ALA A 89 -4.03 -10.03 19.62
N ALA A 90 -3.90 -11.33 19.91
CA ALA A 90 -2.85 -12.18 19.35
C ALA A 90 -2.98 -12.32 17.82
N TRP A 91 -4.21 -12.54 17.32
CA TRP A 91 -4.47 -12.55 15.88
C TRP A 91 -4.18 -11.20 15.23
N PHE A 92 -4.61 -10.11 15.85
CA PHE A 92 -4.35 -8.77 15.34
C PHE A 92 -2.85 -8.44 15.28
N LEU A 93 -2.08 -8.83 16.30
CA LEU A 93 -0.62 -8.69 16.29
C LEU A 93 0.00 -9.48 15.13
N PHE A 94 -0.47 -10.71 14.90
CA PHE A 94 -0.04 -11.51 13.75
C PHE A 94 -0.31 -10.80 12.42
N THR A 95 -1.50 -10.22 12.25
CA THR A 95 -1.88 -9.44 11.05
C THR A 95 -1.02 -8.20 10.84
N ILE A 96 -0.57 -7.53 11.91
CA ILE A 96 0.35 -6.39 11.84
C ILE A 96 1.77 -6.82 11.46
N LEU A 97 2.23 -7.99 11.90
CA LEU A 97 3.59 -8.48 11.65
C LEU A 97 3.75 -9.15 10.28
N LEU A 98 2.70 -9.81 9.78
CA LEU A 98 2.66 -10.47 8.46
C LEU A 98 3.20 -9.64 7.28
N PRO A 99 2.94 -8.33 7.18
CA PRO A 99 3.46 -7.53 6.07
C PRO A 99 4.97 -7.25 6.08
N ILE A 100 5.64 -7.41 7.23
CA ILE A 100 7.10 -7.18 7.33
C ILE A 100 7.88 -8.08 6.36
N PRO A 101 7.71 -9.43 6.38
CA PRO A 101 8.35 -10.30 5.41
C PRO A 101 7.79 -10.15 3.99
N MET A 102 6.48 -9.95 3.84
CA MET A 102 5.82 -9.75 2.53
C MET A 102 6.42 -8.56 1.78
N SER A 103 6.70 -7.45 2.47
CA SER A 103 7.29 -6.26 1.86
C SER A 103 8.66 -6.52 1.21
N ARG A 104 9.45 -7.45 1.77
CA ARG A 104 10.77 -7.81 1.21
C ARG A 104 10.60 -8.57 -0.11
N VAL A 105 9.64 -9.48 -0.16
CA VAL A 105 9.30 -10.25 -1.36
C VAL A 105 8.75 -9.31 -2.44
N GLN A 106 7.82 -8.44 -2.08
CA GLN A 106 7.22 -7.46 -2.99
C GLN A 106 8.29 -6.54 -3.59
N ASN A 107 9.22 -6.01 -2.78
CA ASN A 107 10.34 -5.19 -3.26
C ASN A 107 11.29 -5.97 -4.19
N ALA A 108 11.50 -7.26 -3.95
CA ALA A 108 12.31 -8.10 -4.83
C ALA A 108 11.63 -8.31 -6.20
N LEU A 109 10.31 -8.51 -6.21
CA LEU A 109 9.52 -8.64 -7.44
C LEU A 109 9.46 -7.32 -8.21
N TRP A 110 9.21 -6.19 -7.52
CA TRP A 110 9.21 -4.86 -8.16
C TRP A 110 10.54 -4.53 -8.83
N ARG A 111 11.68 -4.92 -8.24
CA ARG A 111 12.99 -4.77 -8.89
C ARG A 111 13.09 -5.55 -10.21
N ARG A 112 12.50 -6.75 -10.30
CA ARG A 112 12.45 -7.52 -11.55
C ARG A 112 11.56 -6.85 -12.59
N VAL A 113 10.41 -6.32 -12.17
CA VAL A 113 9.51 -5.55 -13.05
C VAL A 113 10.23 -4.34 -13.63
N MET A 114 10.92 -3.55 -12.80
CA MET A 114 11.64 -2.36 -13.26
C MET A 114 12.77 -2.71 -14.22
N LYS A 115 13.52 -3.79 -13.94
CA LYS A 115 14.55 -4.26 -14.86
C LYS A 115 13.99 -4.64 -16.24
N GLY A 116 12.90 -5.41 -16.27
CA GLY A 116 12.25 -5.79 -17.53
C GLY A 116 11.70 -4.58 -18.29
N ARG A 117 11.12 -3.62 -17.58
CA ARG A 117 10.64 -2.36 -18.14
C ARG A 117 11.77 -1.53 -18.74
N ASP A 118 12.90 -1.37 -18.03
CA ASP A 118 14.05 -0.60 -18.49
C ASP A 118 14.68 -1.23 -19.73
N ASP A 119 14.82 -2.57 -19.77
CA ASP A 119 15.32 -3.30 -20.94
C ASP A 119 14.41 -3.08 -22.17
N ARG A 120 13.08 -3.13 -22.01
CA ARG A 120 12.12 -2.86 -23.09
C ARG A 120 12.22 -1.42 -23.56
N LEU A 121 12.23 -0.46 -22.64
CA LEU A 121 12.29 0.98 -22.97
C LEU A 121 13.58 1.32 -23.71
N LYS A 122 14.71 0.76 -23.29
CA LYS A 122 16.00 0.93 -23.98
C LYS A 122 15.94 0.44 -25.41
N ARG A 123 15.39 -0.76 -25.64
CA ARG A 123 15.26 -1.33 -27.01
C ARG A 123 14.34 -0.52 -27.90
N VAL A 124 13.25 0.01 -27.36
CA VAL A 124 12.35 0.91 -28.10
C VAL A 124 13.04 2.25 -28.41
N ALA A 125 13.84 2.78 -27.49
CA ALA A 125 14.62 3.99 -27.72
C ALA A 125 15.67 3.81 -28.84
N ASP A 126 16.40 2.68 -28.83
CA ASP A 126 17.36 2.33 -29.88
C ASP A 126 16.69 2.15 -31.26
N LEU A 127 15.46 1.62 -31.29
CA LEU A 127 14.66 1.51 -32.51
C LEU A 127 14.22 2.88 -33.02
N LEU A 128 13.79 3.78 -32.13
CA LEU A 128 13.35 5.12 -32.51
C LEU A 128 14.50 5.98 -33.04
N SER A 129 15.69 5.84 -32.47
CA SER A 129 16.88 6.56 -32.95
C SER A 129 17.33 6.11 -34.35
N SER A 130 17.08 4.84 -34.72
CA SER A 130 17.50 4.23 -35.98
C SER A 130 16.36 3.96 -36.98
N ILE A 131 15.18 4.59 -36.79
CA ILE A 131 13.93 4.28 -37.51
C ILE A 131 14.04 4.33 -39.04
N ARG A 132 14.88 5.21 -39.59
CA ARG A 132 15.06 5.35 -41.05
C ARG A 132 15.70 4.11 -41.67
N LEU A 133 16.68 3.51 -40.98
CA LEU A 133 17.34 2.29 -41.41
C LEU A 133 16.40 1.09 -41.34
N VAL A 134 15.65 0.99 -40.23
CA VAL A 134 14.67 -0.09 -40.04
C VAL A 134 13.65 -0.12 -41.18
N LYS A 135 13.14 1.05 -41.61
CA LYS A 135 12.21 1.14 -42.74
C LYS A 135 12.87 0.87 -44.10
N MET A 136 14.10 1.34 -44.30
CA MET A 136 14.83 1.12 -45.56
C MET A 136 15.09 -0.37 -45.83
N TYR A 137 15.36 -1.15 -44.79
CA TYR A 137 15.64 -2.59 -44.89
C TYR A 137 14.44 -3.49 -44.56
N ALA A 138 13.25 -2.92 -44.33
CA ALA A 138 12.04 -3.64 -43.93
C ALA A 138 12.26 -4.57 -42.71
N TRP A 139 13.07 -4.14 -41.72
CA TRP A 139 13.37 -4.91 -40.50
C TRP A 139 12.29 -4.80 -39.41
N GLU A 140 11.14 -4.20 -39.72
CA GLU A 140 10.07 -3.93 -38.75
C GLU A 140 9.57 -5.18 -38.04
N ASP A 141 9.38 -6.29 -38.75
CA ASP A 141 8.90 -7.54 -38.17
C ASP A 141 9.92 -8.16 -37.21
N ALA A 142 11.21 -8.13 -37.58
CA ALA A 142 12.28 -8.65 -36.74
C ALA A 142 12.39 -7.88 -35.41
N TYR A 143 12.31 -6.55 -35.48
CA TYR A 143 12.30 -5.71 -34.28
C TYR A 143 11.02 -5.89 -33.46
N MET A 144 9.86 -6.02 -34.12
CA MET A 144 8.59 -6.25 -33.44
C MET A 144 8.61 -7.57 -32.65
N ASN A 145 9.15 -8.64 -33.22
CA ASN A 145 9.30 -9.91 -32.53
C ASN A 145 10.27 -9.79 -31.34
N SER A 146 11.40 -9.10 -31.52
CA SER A 146 12.35 -8.82 -30.42
C SER A 146 11.70 -8.08 -29.24
N VAL A 147 10.87 -7.07 -29.50
CA VAL A 147 10.14 -6.32 -28.46
C VAL A 147 9.03 -7.17 -27.82
N LYS A 148 8.35 -8.04 -28.58
CA LYS A 148 7.36 -8.98 -28.05
C LYS A 148 8.00 -9.96 -27.07
N ASP A 149 9.16 -10.53 -27.39
CA ASP A 149 9.89 -11.45 -26.49
C ASP A 149 10.26 -10.77 -25.16
N LEU A 150 10.68 -9.50 -25.21
CA LEU A 150 10.93 -8.69 -24.01
C LEU A 150 9.66 -8.43 -23.22
N ARG A 151 8.54 -8.15 -23.89
CA ARG A 151 7.24 -7.92 -23.24
C ARG A 151 6.75 -9.18 -22.54
N GLU A 152 6.89 -10.35 -23.14
CA GLU A 152 6.52 -11.63 -22.51
C GLU A 152 7.33 -11.87 -21.23
N LYS A 153 8.63 -11.58 -21.27
CA LYS A 153 9.50 -11.65 -20.07
C LYS A 153 9.14 -10.61 -19.01
N GLU A 154 8.65 -9.44 -19.39
CA GLU A 154 8.16 -8.38 -18.48
C GLU A 154 6.83 -8.77 -17.81
N MET A 155 5.94 -9.49 -18.51
CA MET A 155 4.62 -9.84 -18.00
C MET A 155 4.65 -10.82 -16.82
N VAL A 156 5.60 -11.76 -16.79
CA VAL A 156 5.72 -12.76 -15.71
C VAL A 156 5.90 -12.11 -14.33
N PRO A 157 6.90 -11.23 -14.09
CA PRO A 157 7.06 -10.60 -12.78
C PRO A 157 5.92 -9.62 -12.46
N ILE A 158 5.31 -8.98 -13.46
CA ILE A 158 4.12 -8.12 -13.24
C ILE A 158 2.96 -8.95 -12.68
N PHE A 159 2.70 -10.12 -13.28
CA PHE A 159 1.65 -11.02 -12.79
C PHE A 159 1.94 -11.48 -11.35
N GLN A 160 3.20 -11.81 -11.03
CA GLN A 160 3.60 -12.21 -9.68
C GLN A 160 3.37 -11.10 -8.65
N VAL A 161 3.67 -9.85 -8.99
CA VAL A 161 3.38 -8.69 -8.11
C VAL A 161 1.87 -8.54 -7.91
N ASN A 162 1.09 -8.55 -8.99
CA ASN A 162 -0.36 -8.38 -8.89
C ASN A 162 -1.04 -9.51 -8.11
N LEU A 163 -0.55 -10.75 -8.26
CA LEU A 163 -1.04 -11.89 -7.50
C LEU A 163 -0.72 -11.75 -6.01
N LEU A 164 0.48 -11.29 -5.68
CA LEU A 164 0.88 -11.04 -4.29
C LEU A 164 0.05 -9.91 -3.67
N ASP A 165 -0.13 -8.81 -4.39
CA ASP A 165 -0.95 -7.67 -3.94
C ASP A 165 -2.41 -8.12 -3.70
N GLY A 166 -3.00 -8.87 -4.63
CA GLY A 166 -4.37 -9.40 -4.47
C GLY A 166 -4.51 -10.36 -3.28
N PHE A 167 -3.48 -11.18 -3.02
CA PHE A 167 -3.46 -12.06 -1.85
C PHE A 167 -3.40 -11.27 -0.54
N ILE A 168 -2.57 -10.22 -0.49
CA ILE A 168 -2.45 -9.33 0.67
C ILE A 168 -3.78 -8.60 0.91
N ASP A 169 -4.39 -8.02 -0.12
CA ASP A 169 -5.68 -7.33 -0.02
C ASP A 169 -6.80 -8.28 0.46
N SER A 170 -6.81 -9.52 -0.04
CA SER A 170 -7.76 -10.54 0.40
C SER A 170 -7.59 -10.90 1.88
N LEU A 171 -6.36 -11.07 2.36
CA LEU A 171 -6.08 -11.33 3.78
C LEU A 171 -6.56 -10.19 4.68
N TYR A 172 -6.32 -8.93 4.29
CA TYR A 172 -6.76 -7.77 5.05
C TYR A 172 -8.28 -7.59 5.03
N SER A 173 -8.92 -7.78 3.87
CA SER A 173 -10.38 -7.71 3.76
C SER A 173 -11.09 -8.82 4.54
N ALA A 174 -10.46 -9.99 4.72
CA ALA A 174 -11.02 -11.09 5.51
C ALA A 174 -10.74 -10.95 7.01
N SER A 175 -9.89 -10.01 7.44
CA SER A 175 -9.39 -9.92 8.82
C SER A 175 -10.52 -9.83 9.86
N THR A 176 -11.54 -8.99 9.66
CA THR A 176 -12.66 -8.87 10.61
C THR A 176 -13.56 -10.10 10.65
N SER A 177 -13.74 -10.78 9.52
CA SER A 177 -14.46 -12.05 9.50
C SER A 177 -13.73 -13.10 10.33
N VAL A 178 -12.39 -13.18 10.21
CA VAL A 178 -11.60 -14.12 11.03
C VAL A 178 -11.61 -13.73 12.51
N LEU A 179 -11.49 -12.44 12.84
CA LEU A 179 -11.56 -11.95 14.22
C LEU A 179 -12.90 -12.28 14.90
N THR A 180 -14.02 -12.16 14.18
CA THR A 180 -15.34 -12.51 14.73
C THR A 180 -15.47 -14.01 15.00
N ILE A 181 -14.98 -14.86 14.09
CA ILE A 181 -14.94 -16.32 14.28
C ILE A 181 -14.09 -16.68 15.51
N ILE A 182 -12.91 -16.07 15.66
CA ILE A 182 -12.04 -16.30 16.82
C ILE A 182 -12.71 -15.84 18.11
N LEU A 183 -13.36 -14.66 18.11
CA LEU A 183 -14.04 -14.13 19.29
C LEU A 183 -15.16 -15.06 19.76
N PHE A 184 -16.08 -15.43 18.87
CA PHE A 184 -17.21 -16.29 19.25
C PHE A 184 -16.77 -17.74 19.51
N GLY A 185 -15.76 -18.24 18.79
CA GLY A 185 -15.20 -19.57 19.02
C GLY A 185 -14.53 -19.69 20.39
N THR A 186 -13.73 -18.70 20.78
CA THR A 186 -13.10 -18.68 22.11
C THR A 186 -14.10 -18.46 23.23
N LEU A 187 -15.12 -17.63 23.01
CA LEU A 187 -16.21 -17.45 23.97
C LEU A 187 -16.99 -18.75 24.20
N ALA A 188 -17.31 -19.49 23.13
CA ALA A 188 -17.99 -20.77 23.22
C ALA A 188 -17.16 -21.86 23.91
N ALA A 189 -15.83 -21.83 23.74
CA ALA A 189 -14.92 -22.79 24.35
C ALA A 189 -14.70 -22.54 25.85
N LEU A 190 -14.64 -21.27 26.28
CA LEU A 190 -14.32 -20.90 27.66
C LEU A 190 -15.56 -20.85 28.55
N ASP A 191 -16.68 -20.31 28.06
CA ASP A 191 -17.91 -20.13 28.84
C ASP A 191 -19.13 -20.76 28.11
N PRO A 192 -19.23 -22.11 28.07
CA PRO A 192 -20.30 -22.80 27.33
C PRO A 192 -21.71 -22.55 27.90
N THR A 193 -21.82 -22.06 29.13
CA THR A 193 -23.10 -21.80 29.82
C THR A 193 -23.59 -20.35 29.69
N ARG A 194 -22.79 -19.47 29.07
CA ARG A 194 -23.12 -18.05 28.98
C ARG A 194 -24.15 -17.81 27.88
N ILE A 195 -25.30 -17.24 28.26
CA ILE A 195 -26.30 -16.78 27.29
C ILE A 195 -25.78 -15.56 26.52
N LEU A 196 -25.56 -15.71 25.22
CA LEU A 196 -25.19 -14.59 24.34
C LEU A 196 -26.44 -13.76 24.06
N THR A 197 -26.54 -12.58 24.69
CA THR A 197 -27.56 -11.61 24.32
C THR A 197 -27.23 -10.99 22.95
N PRO A 198 -28.23 -10.73 22.10
CA PRO A 198 -28.01 -10.09 20.80
C PRO A 198 -27.30 -8.74 20.93
N ALA A 199 -27.66 -7.95 21.94
CA ALA A 199 -27.05 -6.65 22.22
C ALA A 199 -25.53 -6.74 22.45
N LEU A 200 -25.06 -7.74 23.19
CA LEU A 200 -23.62 -7.95 23.42
C LEU A 200 -22.92 -8.38 22.13
N SER A 201 -23.53 -9.30 21.38
CA SER A 201 -22.96 -9.82 20.13
C SER A 201 -22.79 -8.73 19.07
N PHE A 202 -23.82 -7.92 18.83
CA PHE A 202 -23.73 -6.81 17.87
C PHE A 202 -22.76 -5.73 18.32
N SER A 203 -22.69 -5.43 19.62
CA SER A 203 -21.69 -4.49 20.14
C SER A 203 -20.27 -4.98 19.90
N CYS A 204 -20.00 -6.29 20.01
CA CYS A 204 -18.66 -6.84 19.78
C CYS A 204 -18.29 -6.85 18.29
N ILE A 205 -19.23 -7.22 17.42
CA ILE A 205 -19.02 -7.17 15.96
C ILE A 205 -18.71 -5.73 15.53
N TYR A 206 -19.41 -4.74 16.09
CA TYR A 206 -19.12 -3.33 15.81
C TYR A 206 -17.71 -2.94 16.26
N ILE A 207 -17.29 -3.29 17.48
CA ILE A 207 -15.93 -3.02 17.97
C ILE A 207 -14.87 -3.67 17.08
N LEU A 208 -15.11 -4.90 16.61
CA LEU A 208 -14.20 -5.58 15.68
C LEU A 208 -14.18 -4.89 14.31
N SER A 209 -15.32 -4.40 13.80
CA SER A 209 -15.36 -3.65 12.53
C SER A 209 -14.56 -2.33 12.57
N LEU A 210 -14.40 -1.71 13.75
CA LEU A 210 -13.52 -0.54 13.90
C LEU A 210 -12.05 -0.89 13.66
N THR A 211 -11.68 -2.16 13.84
CA THR A 211 -10.33 -2.66 13.60
C THR A 211 -10.03 -2.75 12.10
N ASP A 212 -11.04 -2.89 11.22
CA ASP A 212 -10.87 -2.88 9.77
C ASP A 212 -10.24 -1.58 9.25
N MET A 213 -10.58 -0.45 9.89
CA MET A 213 -9.98 0.82 9.51
C MET A 213 -8.46 0.78 9.68
N VAL A 214 -7.99 0.17 10.76
CA VAL A 214 -6.56 0.07 11.08
C VAL A 214 -5.84 -0.90 10.13
N THR A 215 -6.42 -2.08 9.89
CA THR A 215 -5.82 -3.10 9.01
C THR A 215 -5.81 -2.65 7.55
N ASN A 216 -6.90 -2.04 7.06
CA ASN A 216 -6.96 -1.55 5.68
C ASN A 216 -6.02 -0.35 5.46
N SER A 217 -5.91 0.57 6.42
CA SER A 217 -4.93 1.65 6.33
C SER A 217 -3.48 1.13 6.27
N ALA A 218 -3.15 0.07 7.02
CA ALA A 218 -1.84 -0.57 6.98
C ALA A 218 -1.53 -1.21 5.61
N SER A 219 -2.52 -1.88 4.99
CA SER A 219 -2.37 -2.47 3.65
C SER A 219 -2.00 -1.41 2.59
N LEU A 220 -2.66 -0.26 2.62
CA LEU A 220 -2.42 0.84 1.69
C LEU A 220 -1.03 1.45 1.86
N THR A 221 -0.54 1.55 3.10
CA THR A 221 0.79 2.09 3.36
C THR A 221 1.89 1.18 2.83
N LEU A 222 1.73 -0.13 2.96
CA LEU A 222 2.68 -1.11 2.44
C LEU A 222 2.73 -1.08 0.92
N ARG A 223 1.56 -0.97 0.28
CA ARG A 223 1.45 -0.82 -1.17
C ARG A 223 2.16 0.45 -1.64
N MET A 224 1.94 1.57 -0.99
CA MET A 224 2.62 2.82 -1.33
C MET A 224 4.14 2.75 -1.11
N ARG A 225 4.58 2.13 -0.01
CA ARG A 225 6.01 1.88 0.24
C ARG A 225 6.63 1.01 -0.86
N SER A 226 5.93 -0.03 -1.30
CA SER A 226 6.41 -0.92 -2.35
C SER A 226 6.60 -0.18 -3.68
N LEU A 227 5.70 0.75 -4.02
CA LEU A 227 5.75 1.56 -5.23
C LEU A 227 6.81 2.66 -5.19
N VAL A 228 7.09 3.22 -4.02
CA VAL A 228 8.13 4.25 -3.84
C VAL A 228 9.54 3.65 -3.78
N SER A 229 9.69 2.44 -3.22
CA SER A 229 10.99 1.77 -3.09
C SER A 229 11.81 1.61 -4.40
N PRO A 230 11.23 1.37 -5.58
CA PRO A 230 11.99 1.36 -6.83
C PRO A 230 12.43 2.75 -7.31
N LEU A 231 11.77 3.84 -6.91
CA LEU A 231 12.13 5.21 -7.32
C LEU A 231 13.41 5.70 -6.64
N THR A 232 13.70 5.24 -5.41
CA THR A 232 14.90 5.64 -4.66
C THR A 232 16.18 4.91 -5.09
N LEU A 233 16.09 3.95 -6.03
CA LEU A 233 17.22 3.14 -6.51
C LEU A 233 17.64 3.47 -7.95
N ARG A 234 17.02 4.49 -8.57
CA ARG A 234 17.54 5.14 -9.77
C ARG A 234 18.49 6.25 -9.38
#